data_AF-A0A7X4KDW7-F1
#
_entry.id   AF-A0A7X4KDW7-F1
#
_cell.length_a   1.000
_cell.length_b   1.000
_cell.length_c   1.000
_cell.angle_alpha   90.00
_cell.angle_beta   90.00
_cell.angle_gamma   90.00
#
_symmetry.space_group_name_H-M   'P 1'
#
loop_
_entity.id
_entity.type
_entity.pdbx_description
1 polymer ?
#
loop_
_entity_poly.entity_id
_entity_poly.type
_entity_poly.pdbx_seq_one_letter_code
_entity_poly.pdbx_strand_id
1 'polypeptide(L)'
;MSRITAEVVYKNFTQLSPGERAKFFALLAEPSLQVQNFSHEEVFGHLAGATFTAAEAAEYLGVSMSTFRRYVAHGRITAAKEMGRNQLFATADLKSFKKSLRGVNSLPRHTCA
;
A
#
# COMPACT_ATOMS: atom_id res chain seq x y z
N MET A 1 1.04 -4.39 32.18
CA MET A 1 2.25 -4.69 31.37
C MET A 1 3.07 -3.42 31.27
N SER A 2 4.32 -3.44 31.71
CA SER A 2 5.23 -2.28 31.62
C SER A 2 5.56 -1.99 30.16
N ARG A 3 5.34 -0.74 29.74
CA ARG A 3 5.71 -0.26 28.41
C ARG A 3 7.23 -0.28 28.30
N ILE A 4 7.77 -0.98 27.31
CA ILE A 4 9.20 -0.95 27.03
C ILE A 4 9.51 0.42 26.41
N THR A 5 10.28 1.25 27.12
CA THR A 5 10.79 2.54 26.62
C THR A 5 12.29 2.48 26.43
N ALA A 6 12.84 3.40 25.62
CA ALA A 6 14.27 3.48 25.38
C ALA A 6 15.07 3.69 26.67
N GLU A 7 14.57 4.49 27.62
CA GLU A 7 15.28 4.70 28.90
C GLU A 7 15.29 3.42 29.74
N VAL A 8 14.19 2.65 29.75
CA VAL A 8 14.12 1.38 30.47
C VAL A 8 15.10 0.36 29.88
N VAL A 9 15.18 0.28 28.55
CA VAL A 9 16.15 -0.60 27.88
C VAL A 9 17.59 -0.19 28.20
N TYR A 10 17.90 1.10 28.14
CA TYR A 10 19.23 1.61 28.46
C TYR A 10 19.63 1.35 29.91
N LYS A 11 18.70 1.56 30.85
CA LYS A 11 18.93 1.29 32.28
C LYS A 11 19.19 -0.20 32.55
N ASN A 12 18.49 -1.09 31.85
CA ASN A 12 18.73 -2.53 31.97
C ASN A 12 20.07 -2.94 31.34
N PHE A 13 20.44 -2.30 30.23
CA PHE A 13 21.71 -2.54 29.56
C PHE A 13 22.93 -2.18 30.44
N THR A 14 22.87 -1.08 31.20
CA THR A 14 23.98 -0.68 32.08
C THR A 14 24.19 -1.65 33.26
N GLN A 15 23.16 -2.40 33.64
CA GLN A 15 23.22 -3.42 34.70
C GLN A 15 23.83 -4.75 34.22
N LEU A 16 23.96 -4.97 32.91
CA LEU A 16 24.54 -6.19 32.36
C LEU A 16 26.05 -6.25 32.60
N SER A 17 26.58 -7.48 32.73
CA SER A 17 28.03 -7.72 32.76
C SER A 17 28.66 -7.42 31.38
N PRO A 18 29.98 -7.18 31.30
CA PRO A 18 30.65 -6.89 30.03
C PRO A 18 30.40 -7.95 28.95
N GLY A 19 30.35 -9.24 29.31
CA GLY A 19 30.09 -10.33 28.38
C GLY A 19 28.65 -10.32 27.83
N GLU A 20 27.67 -10.01 28.67
CA GLU A 20 26.27 -9.90 28.23
C GLU A 20 26.03 -8.65 27.38
N ARG A 21 26.75 -7.55 27.64
CA ARG A 21 26.72 -6.37 26.77
C ARG A 21 27.22 -6.70 25.36
N ALA A 22 28.30 -7.48 25.23
CA ALA A 22 28.83 -7.90 23.94
C ALA A 22 27.82 -8.76 23.16
N LYS A 23 27.15 -9.71 23.83
CA LYS A 23 26.08 -10.52 23.23
C LYS A 23 24.89 -9.67 22.79
N PHE A 24 24.50 -8.69 23.60
CA PHE A 24 23.42 -7.77 23.25
C PHE A 24 23.74 -6.99 21.97
N PHE A 25 24.97 -6.49 21.82
CA PHE A 25 25.39 -5.85 20.57
C PHE A 25 25.47 -6.81 19.37
N ALA A 26 25.88 -8.07 19.58
CA ALA A 26 25.84 -9.08 18.53
C ALA A 26 24.41 -9.35 18.04
N LEU A 27 23.44 -9.39 18.96
CA LEU A 27 22.01 -9.51 18.64
C LEU A 27 21.47 -8.27 17.90
N LEU A 28 21.95 -7.08 18.23
CA LEU A 28 21.59 -5.85 17.49
C LEU A 28 22.18 -5.80 16.08
N ALA A 29 23.33 -6.43 15.88
CA ALA A 29 24.02 -6.49 14.59
C ALA A 29 23.45 -7.58 13.66
N GLU A 30 22.52 -8.41 14.15
CA GLU A 30 21.86 -9.41 13.32
C GLU A 30 21.10 -8.75 12.15
N PRO A 31 21.31 -9.20 10.90
CA PRO A 31 20.61 -8.68 9.72
C PRO A 31 19.08 -8.80 9.81
N SER A 32 18.58 -9.72 10.64
CA SER A 32 17.15 -9.97 10.86
C SER A 32 16.41 -8.81 11.54
N LEU A 33 17.15 -7.87 12.16
CA LEU A 33 16.60 -6.62 12.71
C LEU A 33 16.48 -5.49 11.68
N GLN A 34 16.96 -5.67 10.46
CA GLN A 34 16.59 -4.78 9.37
C GLN A 34 15.09 -4.92 9.19
N VAL A 35 14.35 -3.93 9.70
CA VAL A 35 12.98 -3.62 9.29
C VAL A 35 12.94 -3.91 7.79
N GLN A 36 12.13 -4.89 7.38
CA GLN A 36 12.04 -5.30 5.99
C GLN A 36 11.48 -4.13 5.19
N ASN A 37 12.38 -3.21 4.83
CA ASN A 37 12.13 -2.06 3.99
C ASN A 37 12.09 -2.58 2.57
N PHE A 38 11.10 -3.42 2.28
CA PHE A 38 10.86 -3.86 0.92
C PHE A 38 10.61 -2.61 0.08
N SER A 39 11.37 -2.47 -1.00
CA SER A 39 11.11 -1.42 -1.96
C SER A 39 9.72 -1.62 -2.57
N HIS A 40 9.08 -0.53 -3.00
CA HIS A 40 7.80 -0.60 -3.69
C HIS A 40 7.85 -1.54 -4.91
N GLU A 41 9.02 -1.63 -5.56
CA GLU A 41 9.25 -2.49 -6.71
C GLU A 41 9.32 -3.97 -6.33
N GLU A 42 9.95 -4.32 -5.21
CA GLU A 42 9.98 -5.71 -4.71
C GLU A 42 8.58 -6.18 -4.28
N VAL A 43 7.79 -5.31 -3.64
CA VAL A 43 6.44 -5.70 -3.19
C VAL A 43 5.42 -5.66 -4.32
N PHE A 44 5.49 -4.66 -5.22
CA PHE A 44 4.42 -4.37 -6.18
C PHE A 44 4.84 -4.39 -7.65
N GLY A 45 6.10 -4.72 -7.96
CA GLY A 45 6.60 -4.79 -9.34
C GLY A 45 5.79 -5.76 -10.21
N HIS A 46 5.33 -6.87 -9.62
CA HIS A 46 4.47 -7.85 -10.29
C HIS A 46 3.09 -7.29 -10.67
N LEU A 47 2.61 -6.21 -10.02
CA LEU A 47 1.34 -5.59 -10.34
C LEU A 47 1.43 -4.63 -11.54
N ALA A 48 2.63 -4.22 -11.97
CA ALA A 48 2.80 -3.25 -13.05
C ALA A 48 2.27 -3.74 -14.40
N GLY A 49 2.20 -5.06 -14.61
CA GLY A 49 1.60 -5.68 -15.80
C GLY A 49 0.34 -6.50 -15.53
N ALA A 50 -0.18 -6.48 -14.29
CA ALA A 50 -1.33 -7.29 -13.91
C ALA A 50 -2.64 -6.72 -14.47
N THR A 51 -3.62 -7.60 -14.62
CA THR A 51 -5.00 -7.24 -14.93
C THR A 51 -5.90 -7.61 -13.77
N PHE A 52 -6.77 -6.70 -13.36
CA PHE A 52 -7.73 -6.90 -12.29
C PHE A 52 -9.12 -7.17 -12.83
N THR A 53 -9.88 -7.98 -12.10
CA THR A 53 -11.32 -8.11 -12.28
C THR A 53 -12.04 -6.82 -11.89
N ALA A 54 -13.30 -6.68 -12.28
CA ALA A 54 -14.11 -5.52 -11.89
C ALA A 54 -14.19 -5.31 -10.37
N ALA A 55 -14.21 -6.40 -9.59
CA ALA A 55 -14.25 -6.33 -8.13
C ALA A 55 -12.94 -5.80 -7.54
N GLU A 56 -11.82 -6.38 -7.93
CA GLU A 56 -10.48 -5.95 -7.51
C GLU A 56 -10.19 -4.51 -7.96
N ALA A 57 -10.65 -4.10 -9.14
CA ALA A 57 -10.50 -2.74 -9.65
C ALA A 57 -11.29 -1.72 -8.81
N ALA A 58 -12.51 -2.07 -8.40
CA ALA A 58 -13.32 -1.22 -7.51
C ALA A 58 -12.65 -1.06 -6.13
N GLU A 59 -12.12 -2.16 -5.59
CA GLU A 59 -11.37 -2.16 -4.33
C GLU A 59 -10.08 -1.32 -4.44
N TYR A 60 -9.32 -1.49 -5.52
CA TYR A 60 -8.10 -0.71 -5.78
C TYR A 60 -8.36 0.80 -5.82
N LEU A 61 -9.50 1.20 -6.41
CA LEU A 61 -9.94 2.60 -6.47
C LEU A 61 -10.58 3.09 -5.16
N GLY A 62 -10.93 2.18 -4.24
CA GLY A 62 -11.61 2.50 -2.99
C GLY A 62 -13.04 3.01 -3.19
N VAL A 63 -13.74 2.50 -4.22
CA VAL A 63 -15.12 2.91 -4.56
C VAL A 63 -16.07 1.72 -4.54
N SER A 64 -17.36 1.98 -4.40
CA SER A 64 -18.39 0.93 -4.53
C SER A 64 -18.42 0.34 -5.94
N MET A 65 -18.82 -0.93 -6.06
CA MET A 65 -19.04 -1.58 -7.36
C MET A 65 -20.02 -0.83 -8.27
N SER A 66 -21.05 -0.19 -7.70
CA SER A 66 -21.99 0.64 -8.46
C SER A 66 -21.31 1.86 -9.08
N THR A 67 -20.44 2.53 -8.32
CA THR A 67 -19.67 3.69 -8.79
C THR A 67 -18.66 3.26 -9.86
N PHE A 68 -18.01 2.11 -9.66
CA PHE A 68 -17.09 1.55 -10.64
C PHE A 68 -17.80 1.23 -11.97
N ARG A 69 -18.92 0.51 -11.92
CA ARG A 69 -19.74 0.22 -13.11
C ARG A 69 -20.20 1.49 -13.82
N ARG A 70 -20.54 2.55 -13.08
CA ARG A 70 -20.87 3.87 -13.65
C ARG A 70 -19.67 4.47 -14.40
N TYR A 71 -18.45 4.37 -13.88
CA TYR A 71 -17.26 4.84 -14.59
C TYR A 71 -17.00 4.05 -15.88
N VAL A 72 -17.21 2.74 -15.85
CA VAL A 72 -17.10 1.89 -17.05
C VAL A 72 -18.17 2.25 -18.08
N ALA A 73 -19.43 2.40 -17.65
CA ALA A 73 -20.55 2.76 -18.52
C ALA A 73 -20.39 4.14 -19.18
N HIS A 74 -19.79 5.10 -18.48
CA HIS A 74 -19.45 6.42 -19.04
C HIS A 74 -18.15 6.43 -19.85
N GLY A 75 -17.51 5.27 -20.06
CA GLY A 75 -16.25 5.16 -20.81
C GLY A 75 -15.05 5.82 -20.13
N ARG A 76 -15.14 6.14 -18.83
CA ARG A 76 -14.04 6.72 -18.05
C ARG A 76 -12.97 5.69 -17.68
N ILE A 77 -13.37 4.42 -17.64
CA ILE A 77 -12.49 3.26 -17.43
C ILE A 77 -12.85 2.25 -18.52
N THR A 78 -11.86 1.80 -19.28
CA THR A 78 -12.02 0.84 -20.37
C THR A 78 -11.49 -0.53 -19.97
N ALA A 79 -12.17 -1.60 -20.40
CA ALA A 79 -11.66 -2.95 -20.24
C ALA A 79 -10.44 -3.15 -21.15
N ALA A 80 -9.35 -3.67 -20.59
CA ALA A 80 -8.14 -3.99 -21.33
C ALA A 80 -8.26 -5.34 -22.05
N LYS A 81 -9.00 -6.28 -21.46
CA LYS A 81 -9.28 -7.60 -22.04
C LYS A 81 -10.66 -8.07 -21.63
N GLU A 82 -11.36 -8.70 -22.57
CA GLU A 82 -12.64 -9.36 -22.29
C GLU A 82 -12.43 -10.87 -22.33
N MET A 83 -12.83 -11.55 -21.26
CA MET A 83 -12.85 -13.00 -21.13
C MET A 83 -14.30 -13.46 -20.98
N GLY A 84 -14.96 -13.68 -22.12
CA GLY A 84 -16.38 -14.01 -22.17
C GLY A 84 -17.24 -12.87 -21.63
N ARG A 85 -17.87 -13.09 -20.47
CA ARG A 85 -18.67 -12.07 -19.77
C ARG A 85 -17.86 -11.25 -18.75
N ASN A 86 -16.62 -11.66 -18.48
CA ASN A 86 -15.77 -10.99 -17.52
C ASN A 86 -14.88 -9.96 -18.23
N GLN A 87 -14.84 -8.76 -17.67
CA GLN A 87 -13.95 -7.69 -18.12
C GLN A 87 -12.77 -7.59 -17.17
N LEU A 88 -11.59 -7.49 -17.74
CA LEU A 88 -10.32 -7.31 -17.06
C LEU A 88 -9.78 -5.91 -17.33
N PHE A 89 -9.25 -5.28 -16.29
CA PHE A 89 -8.81 -3.88 -16.30
C PHE A 89 -7.32 -3.82 -15.99
N ALA A 90 -6.56 -3.10 -16.81
CA ALA A 90 -5.12 -2.96 -16.60
C ALA A 90 -4.85 -2.08 -15.36
N THR A 91 -3.93 -2.50 -14.50
CA THR A 91 -3.53 -1.73 -13.31
C THR A 91 -2.94 -0.37 -13.66
N ALA A 92 -2.26 -0.25 -14.81
CA ALA A 92 -1.73 1.01 -15.32
C ALA A 92 -2.84 2.06 -15.54
N ASP A 93 -3.96 1.65 -16.15
CA ASP A 93 -5.11 2.53 -16.41
C ASP A 93 -5.85 2.89 -15.12
N LEU A 94 -5.98 1.95 -14.20
CA LEU A 94 -6.56 2.23 -12.88
C LEU A 94 -5.68 3.20 -12.07
N LYS A 95 -4.35 3.09 -12.20
CA LYS A 95 -3.39 4.01 -11.54
C LYS A 95 -3.46 5.41 -12.12
N SER A 96 -3.55 5.56 -13.44
CA SER A 96 -3.70 6.86 -14.10
C SER A 96 -5.05 7.51 -13.75
N PHE A 97 -6.13 6.72 -13.73
CA PHE A 97 -7.45 7.17 -13.30
C PHE A 97 -7.50 7.57 -11.83
N LYS A 98 -6.84 6.82 -10.93
CA LYS A 98 -6.75 7.18 -9.51
C LYS A 98 -6.01 8.51 -9.29
N LYS A 99 -5.01 8.82 -10.12
CA LYS A 99 -4.33 10.13 -10.10
C LYS A 99 -5.25 11.26 -10.55
N SER A 100 -6.01 11.07 -11.63
CA SER A 100 -6.95 12.10 -12.11
C SER A 100 -8.06 12.38 -11.10
N LEU A 101 -8.59 11.35 -10.41
CA LEU A 101 -9.56 11.52 -9.32
C LEU A 101 -9.03 12.38 -8.17
N ARG A 102 -7.76 12.20 -7.77
CA ARG A 102 -7.14 13.03 -6.71
C ARG A 102 -6.96 14.48 -7.14
N GLY A 103 -6.61 14.73 -8.40
CA GLY A 103 -6.51 16.09 -8.96
C GLY A 103 -7.86 16.81 -9.07
N VAL A 104 -8.96 16.07 -9.25
CA VAL A 104 -10.31 16.64 -9.29
C VAL A 104 -10.87 16.89 -7.88
N ASN A 105 -10.55 16.04 -6.90
CA ASN A 105 -11.00 16.23 -5.52
C ASN A 105 -10.32 17.39 -4.77
N SER A 106 -9.23 17.97 -5.30
CA SER A 106 -8.56 19.15 -4.74
C SER A 106 -9.12 20.48 -5.24
N LEU A 107 -10.11 20.48 -6.15
CA LEU A 107 -10.79 21.70 -6.56
C LEU A 107 -11.96 21.99 -5.60
N PRO A 108 -12.13 23.23 -5.12
CA PRO A 108 -13.24 23.59 -4.26
C PRO A 108 -14.53 23.32 -5.02
N ARG A 109 -15.32 22.37 -4.52
CA ARG A 109 -16.70 22.17 -4.95
C ARG A 109 -17.49 23.37 -4.43
N HIS A 110 -17.53 24.45 -5.21
CA HIS A 110 -18.48 25.52 -5.00
C HIS A 110 -19.88 24.92 -5.16
N THR A 111 -20.52 24.65 -4.03
CA THR A 111 -21.94 24.39 -3.93
C THR A 111 -22.67 25.67 -4.33
N CYS A 112 -23.32 25.67 -5.50
CA CYS A 112 -24.29 26.70 -5.83
C CYS A 112 -25.55 26.46 -4.99
N ALA A 113 -25.94 27.51 -4.27
CA ALA A 113 -27.20 27.66 -3.56
C ALA A 113 -28.36 27.89 -4.54
#